data_AF-A0A7Y3GAB1-F1
#
_entry.id   AF-A0A7Y3GAB1-F1
#
_cell.length_a   1.000
_cell.length_b   1.000
_cell.length_c   1.000
_cell.angle_alpha   90.00
_cell.angle_beta   90.00
_cell.angle_gamma   90.00
#
_symmetry.space_group_name_H-M   'P 1'
#
loop_
_entity.id
_entity.type
_entity.pdbx_description
1 polymer ?
#
loop_
_entity_poly.entity_id
_entity_poly.type
_entity_poly.pdbx_seq_one_letter_code
_entity_poly.pdbx_strand_id
1 'polypeptide(L)'
;MDENALPLRDLHLPEAIGWWPLAPGWWALIAIVAAFAAWFAWREYRLWRFNAPRRHALRELARHERDYLEHRNPVVLGKQVSELLRRGMLAYAPRAEVAGLTGEAWLAWLDEGLPVPYFHTEGGKSLLQLPYRDPDGDVSDVDVGALLSAVRMRLGEPLRGAA
;
A
#
# COMPACT_ATOMS: atom_id res chain seq x y z
N MET A 1 8.64 94.77 -0.79
CA MET A 1 9.35 94.04 -1.84
C MET A 1 9.75 92.72 -1.21
N ASP A 2 8.88 91.72 -1.30
CA ASP A 2 9.11 90.41 -0.70
C ASP A 2 9.80 89.53 -1.74
N GLU A 3 11.10 89.31 -1.52
CA GLU A 3 12.06 88.79 -2.50
C GLU A 3 12.09 87.25 -2.58
N ASN A 4 11.14 86.55 -1.95
CA ASN A 4 11.24 85.09 -1.73
C ASN A 4 9.96 84.32 -2.08
N ALA A 5 9.37 84.59 -3.23
CA ALA A 5 8.30 83.75 -3.80
C ALA A 5 8.85 82.89 -4.94
N LEU A 6 9.77 81.97 -4.63
CA LEU A 6 10.12 80.90 -5.57
C LEU A 6 8.92 79.93 -5.61
N PRO A 7 8.25 79.75 -6.76
CA PRO A 7 7.13 78.83 -6.86
C PRO A 7 7.70 77.41 -6.81
N LEU A 8 7.63 76.79 -5.63
CA LEU A 8 7.95 75.38 -5.43
C LEU A 8 7.01 74.56 -6.34
N ARG A 9 7.57 74.02 -7.42
CA ARG A 9 6.86 73.13 -8.33
C ARG A 9 6.70 71.78 -7.62
N ASP A 10 5.46 71.33 -7.48
CA ASP A 10 5.14 70.02 -6.90
C ASP A 10 5.93 68.90 -7.61
N LEU A 11 6.75 68.20 -6.82
CA LEU A 11 7.43 66.97 -7.22
C LEU A 11 6.35 65.92 -7.47
N HIS A 12 6.04 65.66 -8.74
CA HIS A 12 5.27 64.50 -9.14
C HIS A 12 6.11 63.25 -8.84
N LEU A 13 5.78 62.56 -7.75
CA LEU A 13 6.32 61.21 -7.52
C LEU A 13 5.77 60.30 -8.63
N PRO A 14 6.61 59.47 -9.28
CA PRO A 14 6.10 58.50 -10.23
C PRO A 14 5.11 57.58 -9.51
N GLU A 15 3.98 57.31 -10.15
CA GLU A 15 3.02 56.32 -9.68
C GLU A 15 3.76 55.02 -9.35
N ALA A 16 3.45 54.44 -8.18
CA ALA A 16 4.11 53.24 -7.71
C ALA A 16 4.05 52.18 -8.82
N ILE A 17 5.22 51.65 -9.20
CA ILE A 17 5.33 50.64 -10.25
C ILE A 17 4.43 49.47 -9.84
N GLY A 18 3.27 49.35 -10.50
CA GLY A 18 2.39 48.23 -10.31
C GLY A 18 3.17 46.97 -10.66
N TRP A 19 3.17 45.99 -9.76
CA TRP A 19 3.77 44.66 -9.91
C TRP A 19 3.12 43.81 -11.02
N TRP A 20 2.46 44.46 -11.98
CA TRP A 20 1.66 43.90 -13.04
C TRP A 20 2.20 44.35 -14.41
N PRO A 21 2.23 43.49 -15.43
CA PRO A 21 1.86 42.08 -15.42
C PRO A 21 3.02 41.26 -14.87
N LEU A 22 2.70 40.22 -14.12
CA LEU A 22 3.66 39.20 -13.71
C LEU A 22 4.45 38.77 -14.96
N ALA A 23 5.76 39.06 -15.00
CA ALA A 23 6.57 38.89 -16.20
C ALA A 23 6.35 37.48 -16.76
N PRO A 24 6.23 37.29 -18.09
CA PRO A 24 5.78 36.03 -18.70
C PRO A 24 6.55 34.78 -18.24
N GLY A 25 7.79 34.93 -17.76
CA GLY A 25 8.58 33.86 -17.15
C GLY A 25 7.98 33.24 -15.87
N TRP A 26 7.14 33.97 -15.12
CA TRP A 26 6.46 33.41 -13.95
C TRP A 26 5.38 32.39 -14.31
N TRP A 27 4.72 32.55 -15.46
CA TRP A 27 3.79 31.55 -15.95
C TRP A 27 4.52 30.23 -16.27
N ALA A 28 5.74 30.32 -16.82
CA ALA A 28 6.59 29.15 -17.02
C ALA A 28 6.98 28.50 -15.68
N LEU A 29 7.34 29.29 -14.66
CA LEU A 29 7.65 28.78 -13.33
C LEU A 29 6.43 28.07 -12.69
N ILE A 30 5.25 28.70 -12.75
CA ILE A 30 3.99 28.12 -12.23
C ILE A 30 3.69 26.80 -12.94
N ALA A 31 3.83 26.76 -14.27
CA ALA A 31 3.60 25.54 -15.06
C ALA A 31 4.55 24.41 -14.65
N ILE A 32 5.84 24.72 -14.43
CA ILE A 32 6.83 23.74 -13.96
C ILE A 32 6.47 23.22 -12.58
N VAL A 33 6.16 24.10 -11.63
CA VAL A 33 5.76 23.72 -10.27
C VAL A 33 4.49 22.86 -10.28
N ALA A 34 3.50 23.24 -11.08
CA ALA A 34 2.27 22.47 -11.24
C ALA A 34 2.53 21.08 -11.84
N ALA A 35 3.41 20.97 -12.84
CA ALA A 35 3.78 19.70 -13.43
C ALA A 35 4.50 18.78 -12.42
N PHE A 36 5.43 19.33 -11.63
CA PHE A 36 6.07 18.58 -10.54
C PHE A 36 5.06 18.12 -9.50
N ALA A 37 4.18 19.03 -9.04
CA ALA A 37 3.14 18.68 -8.06
C ALA A 37 2.21 17.59 -8.59
N ALA A 38 1.78 17.67 -9.85
CA ALA A 38 0.96 16.64 -10.50
C ALA A 38 1.70 15.31 -10.60
N TRP A 39 2.99 15.32 -10.96
CA TRP A 39 3.81 14.12 -11.02
C TRP A 39 3.98 13.45 -9.65
N PHE A 40 4.29 14.23 -8.61
CA PHE A 40 4.36 13.73 -7.24
C PHE A 40 3.01 13.18 -6.76
N ALA A 41 1.91 13.92 -6.98
CA ALA A 41 0.57 13.46 -6.61
C ALA A 41 0.19 12.17 -7.34
N TRP A 42 0.51 12.03 -8.62
CA TRP A 42 0.26 10.82 -9.39
C TRP A 42 1.07 9.63 -8.86
N ARG A 43 2.35 9.83 -8.54
CA ARG A 43 3.21 8.81 -7.96
C ARG A 43 2.68 8.34 -6.60
N GLU A 44 2.37 9.26 -5.70
CA GLU A 44 1.79 8.96 -4.40
C GLU A 44 0.42 8.27 -4.52
N TYR A 45 -0.43 8.72 -5.45
CA TYR A 45 -1.70 8.06 -5.72
C TYR A 45 -1.53 6.62 -6.20
N ARG A 46 -0.56 6.35 -7.06
CA ARG A 46 -0.24 4.98 -7.49
C ARG A 46 0.23 4.12 -6.32
N LEU A 47 1.13 4.62 -5.48
CA LEU A 47 1.58 3.95 -4.26
C LEU A 47 0.42 3.66 -3.30
N TRP A 48 -0.46 4.63 -3.10
CA TRP A 48 -1.60 4.49 -2.20
C TRP A 48 -2.62 3.48 -2.73
N ARG A 49 -2.92 3.51 -4.03
CA ARG A 49 -3.82 2.56 -4.68
C ARG A 49 -3.23 1.15 -4.71
N PHE A 50 -1.91 1.03 -4.83
CA PHE A 50 -1.20 -0.23 -4.70
C PHE A 50 -1.31 -0.79 -3.27
N ASN A 51 -1.27 0.05 -2.24
CA ASN A 51 -1.38 -0.39 -0.84
C ASN A 51 -2.81 -0.62 -0.32
N ALA A 52 -3.84 -0.22 -1.07
CA ALA A 52 -5.24 -0.40 -0.68
C ALA A 52 -5.66 -1.89 -0.50
N PRO A 53 -5.35 -2.84 -1.41
CA PRO A 53 -5.71 -4.25 -1.24
C PRO A 53 -5.08 -4.88 0.01
N ARG A 54 -3.86 -4.51 0.40
CA ARG A 54 -3.13 -4.97 1.59
C ARG A 54 -3.83 -4.52 2.84
N ARG A 55 -4.21 -3.25 2.90
CA ARG A 55 -5.00 -2.71 4.01
C ARG A 55 -6.35 -3.42 4.13
N HIS A 56 -6.94 -3.83 3.01
CA HIS A 56 -8.18 -4.62 3.03
C HIS A 56 -7.92 -6.04 3.55
N ALA A 57 -6.89 -6.70 3.03
CA ALA A 57 -6.55 -8.07 3.39
C ALA A 57 -6.16 -8.20 4.88
N LEU A 58 -5.37 -7.27 5.42
CA LEU A 58 -5.03 -7.25 6.84
C LEU A 58 -6.27 -7.01 7.73
N ARG A 59 -7.24 -6.23 7.27
CA ARG A 59 -8.52 -6.03 7.99
C ARG A 59 -9.39 -7.29 7.94
N GLU A 60 -9.46 -7.98 6.81
CA GLU A 60 -10.14 -9.28 6.69
C GLU A 60 -9.47 -10.32 7.59
N LEU A 61 -8.14 -10.38 7.63
CA LEU A 61 -7.40 -11.29 8.52
C LEU A 61 -7.77 -11.06 9.99
N ALA A 62 -7.79 -9.80 10.44
CA ALA A 62 -8.18 -9.44 11.79
C ALA A 62 -9.66 -9.72 12.10
N ARG A 63 -10.52 -9.85 11.08
CA ARG A 63 -11.90 -10.31 11.25
C ARG A 63 -11.93 -11.82 11.43
N HIS A 64 -11.25 -12.58 10.58
CA HIS A 64 -11.18 -14.04 10.68
C HIS A 64 -10.55 -14.51 12.01
N GLU A 65 -9.54 -13.81 12.50
CA GLU A 65 -8.95 -14.05 13.82
C GLU A 65 -9.97 -13.88 14.96
N ARG A 66 -10.81 -12.85 14.89
CA ARG A 66 -11.89 -12.64 15.88
C ARG A 66 -12.97 -13.72 15.78
N ASP A 67 -13.38 -14.06 14.56
CA ASP A 67 -14.37 -15.12 14.31
C ASP A 67 -13.85 -16.47 14.86
N TYR A 68 -12.55 -16.75 14.73
CA TYR A 68 -11.91 -17.93 15.32
C TYR A 68 -11.91 -17.93 16.84
N LEU A 69 -11.70 -16.78 17.49
CA LEU A 69 -11.76 -16.71 18.96
C LEU A 69 -13.15 -17.09 19.51
N GLU A 70 -14.20 -16.86 18.72
CA GLU A 70 -15.59 -17.19 19.06
C GLU A 70 -15.94 -18.65 18.74
N HIS A 71 -15.61 -19.14 17.54
CA HIS A 71 -16.05 -20.44 17.05
C HIS A 71 -15.02 -21.57 17.27
N ARG A 72 -13.75 -21.22 17.51
CA ARG A 72 -12.60 -22.11 17.73
C ARG A 72 -12.45 -23.22 16.69
N ASN A 73 -12.85 -22.96 15.44
CA ASN A 73 -12.75 -23.94 14.35
C ASN A 73 -11.51 -23.62 13.46
N PRO A 74 -10.41 -24.39 13.57
CA PRO A 74 -9.18 -24.12 12.84
C PRO A 74 -9.31 -24.45 11.34
N VAL A 75 -10.18 -25.38 10.95
CA VAL A 75 -10.41 -25.74 9.54
C VAL A 75 -11.10 -24.60 8.80
N VAL A 76 -12.15 -24.02 9.41
CA VAL A 76 -12.85 -22.85 8.86
C VAL A 76 -11.90 -21.66 8.74
N LEU A 77 -11.11 -21.40 9.77
CA LEU A 77 -10.10 -20.34 9.74
C LEU A 77 -9.06 -20.61 8.63
N GLY A 78 -8.53 -21.83 8.55
CA GLY A 78 -7.55 -22.23 7.56
C GLY A 78 -8.04 -21.97 6.13
N LYS A 79 -9.29 -22.35 5.84
CA LYS A 79 -9.91 -22.07 4.54
C LYS A 79 -9.99 -20.56 4.25
N GLN A 80 -10.51 -19.78 5.19
CA GLN A 80 -10.66 -18.33 5.04
C GLN A 80 -9.31 -17.63 4.83
N VAL A 81 -8.31 -18.02 5.61
CA VAL A 81 -6.96 -17.44 5.58
C VAL A 81 -6.21 -17.85 4.31
N SER A 82 -6.32 -19.11 3.87
CA SER A 82 -5.73 -19.57 2.61
C SER A 82 -6.36 -18.89 1.40
N GLU A 83 -7.68 -18.73 1.36
CA GLU A 83 -8.38 -17.98 0.30
C GLU A 83 -8.01 -16.49 0.33
N LEU A 84 -7.92 -15.89 1.51
CA LEU A 84 -7.50 -14.50 1.69
C LEU A 84 -6.07 -14.27 1.20
N LEU A 85 -5.13 -15.13 1.59
CA LEU A 85 -3.74 -15.03 1.16
C LEU A 85 -3.63 -15.18 -0.36
N ARG A 86 -4.32 -16.16 -0.94
CA ARG A 86 -4.39 -16.36 -2.40
C ARG A 86 -4.91 -15.11 -3.10
N ARG A 87 -6.09 -14.61 -2.70
CA ARG A 87 -6.70 -13.40 -3.28
C ARG A 87 -5.82 -12.17 -3.10
N GLY A 88 -5.23 -11.99 -1.92
CA GLY A 88 -4.33 -10.90 -1.60
C GLY A 88 -3.13 -10.87 -2.54
N MET A 89 -2.38 -11.96 -2.59
CA MET A 89 -1.19 -12.06 -3.44
C MET A 89 -1.48 -11.94 -4.93
N LEU A 90 -2.60 -12.49 -5.44
CA LEU A 90 -3.00 -12.32 -6.84
C LEU A 90 -3.39 -10.88 -7.20
N ALA A 91 -3.78 -10.05 -6.23
CA ALA A 91 -4.00 -8.63 -6.45
C ALA A 91 -2.68 -7.84 -6.59
N TYR A 92 -1.58 -8.42 -6.10
CA TYR A 92 -0.26 -7.79 -6.03
C TYR A 92 0.71 -8.28 -7.10
N ALA A 93 0.63 -9.55 -7.49
CA ALA A 93 1.57 -10.18 -8.40
C ALA A 93 1.09 -10.15 -9.86
N PRO A 94 2.01 -10.13 -10.84
CA PRO A 94 1.67 -10.34 -12.24
C PRO A 94 0.90 -11.65 -12.42
N ARG A 95 -0.32 -11.57 -12.97
CA ARG A 95 -1.20 -12.75 -13.11
C ARG A 95 -0.56 -13.88 -13.92
N ALA A 96 0.32 -13.56 -14.86
CA ALA A 96 1.03 -14.53 -15.69
C ALA A 96 2.00 -15.42 -14.89
N GLU A 97 2.59 -14.90 -13.82
CA GLU A 97 3.57 -15.62 -13.01
C GLU A 97 2.89 -16.49 -11.95
N VAL A 98 1.81 -15.98 -11.35
CA VAL A 98 1.24 -16.57 -10.12
C VAL A 98 0.01 -17.44 -10.35
N ALA A 99 -0.78 -17.19 -11.40
CA ALA A 99 -2.06 -17.88 -11.58
C ALA A 99 -1.92 -19.41 -11.72
N GLY A 100 -0.80 -19.90 -12.25
CA GLY A 100 -0.51 -21.33 -12.40
C GLY A 100 0.13 -22.00 -11.19
N LEU A 101 0.61 -21.24 -10.20
CA LEU A 101 1.35 -21.81 -9.06
C LEU A 101 0.40 -22.53 -8.11
N THR A 102 0.67 -23.79 -7.82
CA THR A 102 -0.11 -24.62 -6.88
C THR A 102 0.82 -25.43 -5.98
N GLY A 103 0.29 -25.93 -4.87
CA GLY A 103 1.05 -26.80 -3.96
C GLY A 103 2.33 -26.16 -3.44
N GLU A 104 3.44 -26.90 -3.52
CA GLU A 104 4.74 -26.45 -3.03
C GLU A 104 5.32 -25.27 -3.83
N ALA A 105 5.06 -25.20 -5.15
CA ALA A 105 5.52 -24.08 -5.97
C ALA A 105 4.87 -22.75 -5.52
N TRP A 106 3.63 -22.82 -5.05
CA TRP A 106 2.96 -21.68 -4.43
C TRP A 106 3.60 -21.29 -3.09
N LEU A 107 3.92 -22.25 -2.23
CA LEU A 107 4.59 -21.97 -0.95
C LEU A 107 5.99 -21.40 -1.14
N ALA A 108 6.76 -21.95 -2.08
CA ALA A 108 8.09 -21.44 -2.42
C ALA A 108 8.03 -19.99 -2.89
N TRP A 109 7.05 -19.66 -3.73
CA TRP A 109 6.83 -18.30 -4.19
C TRP A 109 6.39 -17.34 -3.08
N LEU A 110 5.64 -17.83 -2.08
CA LEU A 110 5.29 -17.02 -0.90
C LEU A 110 6.51 -16.65 -0.06
N ASP A 111 7.54 -17.50 -0.03
CA ASP A 111 8.80 -17.20 0.64
C ASP A 111 9.65 -16.15 -0.12
N GLU A 112 9.35 -15.89 -1.40
CA GLU A 112 10.07 -14.88 -2.18
C GLU A 112 9.84 -13.46 -1.63
N GLY A 113 10.93 -12.81 -1.27
CA GLY A 113 10.94 -11.45 -0.74
C GLY A 113 10.68 -11.36 0.77
N LEU A 114 10.44 -12.48 1.46
CA LEU A 114 10.42 -12.49 2.93
C LEU A 114 11.85 -12.43 3.48
N PRO A 115 12.06 -11.77 4.63
CA PRO A 115 13.35 -11.80 5.33
C PRO A 115 13.70 -13.20 5.86
N VAL A 116 12.67 -13.92 6.32
CA VAL A 116 12.78 -15.27 6.85
C VAL A 116 11.75 -16.15 6.14
N PRO A 117 12.18 -17.21 5.43
CA PRO A 117 11.26 -18.12 4.77
C PRO A 117 10.54 -18.96 5.84
N TYR A 118 9.22 -19.12 5.69
CA TYR A 118 8.36 -19.85 6.62
C TYR A 118 7.45 -20.85 5.89
N PHE A 119 7.05 -20.56 4.66
CA PHE A 119 6.01 -21.32 3.96
C PHE A 119 6.49 -22.70 3.50
N HIS A 120 7.81 -22.92 3.36
CA HIS A 120 8.38 -24.25 3.12
C HIS A 120 8.37 -25.19 4.35
N THR A 121 8.14 -24.67 5.56
CA THR A 121 8.10 -25.48 6.79
C THR A 121 6.80 -26.29 6.90
N GLU A 122 6.75 -27.26 7.82
CA GLU A 122 5.52 -28.01 8.11
C GLU A 122 4.36 -27.08 8.52
N GLY A 123 4.65 -26.01 9.25
CA GLY A 123 3.67 -24.97 9.57
C GLY A 123 3.13 -24.25 8.34
N GLY A 124 3.96 -24.00 7.33
CA GLY A 124 3.55 -23.43 6.04
C GLY A 124 2.72 -24.41 5.19
N LYS A 125 3.12 -25.69 5.16
CA LYS A 125 2.38 -26.76 4.46
C LYS A 125 0.98 -26.96 5.01
N SER A 126 0.75 -26.68 6.29
CA SER A 126 -0.58 -26.71 6.89
C SER A 126 -1.59 -25.82 6.14
N LEU A 127 -1.18 -24.71 5.51
CA LEU A 127 -2.08 -23.85 4.70
C LEU A 127 -2.70 -24.56 3.49
N LEU A 128 -2.00 -25.56 2.94
CA LEU A 128 -2.47 -26.33 1.80
C LEU A 128 -3.43 -27.44 2.23
N GLN A 129 -3.20 -28.03 3.41
CA GLN A 129 -3.91 -29.22 3.86
C GLN A 129 -5.11 -28.90 4.76
N LEU A 130 -4.97 -27.88 5.61
CA LEU A 130 -5.98 -27.48 6.61
C LEU A 130 -7.35 -27.18 6.01
N PRO A 131 -7.50 -26.53 4.83
CA PRO A 131 -8.81 -26.29 4.23
C PRO A 131 -9.57 -27.56 3.80
N TYR A 132 -8.87 -28.69 3.66
CA TYR A 132 -9.43 -29.98 3.23
C TYR A 132 -9.54 -31.00 4.37
N ARG A 133 -9.09 -30.65 5.57
CA ARG A 133 -9.23 -31.50 6.76
C ARG A 133 -10.69 -31.51 7.23
N ASP A 134 -11.07 -32.61 7.86
CA ASP A 134 -12.38 -32.72 8.49
C ASP A 134 -12.49 -31.72 9.66
N PRO A 135 -13.50 -30.81 9.68
CA PRO A 135 -13.73 -29.88 10.78
C PRO A 135 -13.92 -30.55 12.15
N ASP A 136 -14.43 -31.79 12.17
CA ASP A 136 -14.69 -32.56 13.39
C ASP A 136 -13.55 -33.54 13.72
N GLY A 137 -12.49 -33.56 12.91
CA GLY A 137 -11.32 -34.42 13.09
C GLY A 137 -10.29 -33.88 14.10
N ASP A 138 -9.20 -34.62 14.29
CA ASP A 138 -8.07 -34.16 15.12
C ASP A 138 -7.26 -33.09 14.37
N VAL A 139 -7.21 -31.91 14.98
CA VAL A 139 -6.53 -30.68 14.53
C VAL A 139 -5.63 -30.11 15.63
N SER A 140 -5.30 -30.90 16.64
CA SER A 140 -4.43 -30.51 17.75
C SER A 140 -2.97 -30.28 17.34
N ASP A 141 -2.57 -30.82 16.20
CA ASP A 141 -1.24 -30.65 15.57
C ASP A 141 -1.06 -29.29 14.89
N VAL A 142 -2.13 -28.51 14.74
CA VAL A 142 -2.11 -27.24 14.00
C VAL A 142 -1.85 -26.06 14.93
N ASP A 143 -0.69 -25.43 14.79
CA ASP A 143 -0.42 -24.15 15.44
C ASP A 143 -1.08 -22.98 14.68
N VAL A 144 -2.30 -22.66 15.11
CA VAL A 144 -3.09 -21.55 14.55
C VAL A 144 -2.40 -20.19 14.77
N GLY A 145 -1.70 -20.01 15.88
CA GLY A 145 -1.00 -18.76 16.18
C GLY A 145 0.14 -18.53 15.19
N ALA A 146 0.95 -19.56 14.96
CA ALA A 146 2.03 -19.53 13.98
C ALA A 146 1.47 -19.28 12.57
N LEU A 147 0.37 -19.95 12.21
CA LEU A 147 -0.33 -19.75 10.92
C LEU A 147 -0.74 -18.30 10.67
N LEU A 148 -1.45 -17.69 11.63
CA LEU A 148 -1.92 -16.32 11.54
C LEU A 148 -0.75 -15.33 11.47
N SER A 149 0.31 -15.59 12.26
CA SER A 149 1.51 -14.76 12.27
C SER A 149 2.23 -14.78 10.92
N ALA A 150 2.35 -15.95 10.30
CA ALA A 150 2.97 -16.11 8.99
C ALA A 150 2.18 -15.42 7.88
N VAL A 151 0.85 -15.55 7.89
CA VAL A 151 -0.01 -14.91 6.89
C VAL A 151 0.01 -13.39 7.07
N ARG A 152 -0.02 -12.90 8.32
CA ARG A 152 0.11 -11.47 8.63
C ARG A 152 1.46 -10.92 8.15
N MET A 153 2.55 -11.63 8.41
CA MET A 153 3.88 -11.28 7.93
C MET A 153 3.89 -11.18 6.40
N ARG A 154 3.36 -12.19 5.71
CA ARG A 154 3.37 -12.20 4.24
C ARG A 154 2.49 -11.12 3.60
N LEU A 155 1.28 -10.90 4.13
CA LEU A 155 0.44 -9.78 3.68
C LEU A 155 1.06 -8.42 4.06
N GLY A 156 1.92 -8.41 5.08
CA GLY A 156 2.65 -7.24 5.56
C GLY A 156 3.79 -6.81 4.63
N GLU A 157 4.50 -7.76 4.04
CA GLU A 157 5.68 -7.48 3.21
C GLU A 157 5.30 -7.13 1.75
N PRO A 158 5.89 -6.07 1.16
CA PRO A 158 5.68 -5.75 -0.26
C PRO A 158 6.37 -6.78 -1.17
N LEU A 159 5.74 -7.12 -2.30
CA LEU A 159 6.38 -7.94 -3.34
C LEU A 159 7.54 -7.16 -3.99
N ARG A 160 8.66 -7.84 -4.23
CA ARG A 160 9.79 -7.27 -4.99
C ARG A 160 9.32 -6.89 -6.39
N GLY A 161 9.66 -5.68 -6.85
CA GLY A 161 9.31 -5.18 -8.19
C GLY A 161 8.00 -4.38 -8.29
N ALA A 162 7.35 -4.10 -7.16
CA ALA A 162 6.11 -3.34 -7.12
C ALA A 162 6.26 -1.82 -6.91
N ALA A 163 7.50 -1.32 -6.89
CA ALA A 163 7.83 0.09 -6.67
C ALA A 163 8.13 0.81 -7.99
#